data_AF-A0A9P8G290-F1
#
_entry.id   AF-A0A9P8G290-F1
#
_cell.length_a   1.000
_cell.length_b   1.000
_cell.length_c   1.000
_cell.angle_alpha   90.00
_cell.angle_beta   90.00
_cell.angle_gamma   90.00
#
_symmetry.space_group_name_H-M   'P 1'
#
loop_
_entity.id
_entity.type
_entity.pdbx_description
1 polymer ?
#
loop_
_entity_poly.entity_id
_entity_poly.type
_entity_poly.pdbx_seq_one_letter_code
_entity_poly.pdbx_strand_id
1 'polypeptide(L)'
;MRSFAISLALCVATALAVQIDTEGLPDTGLDTSSWTTGTLPPIEDLVDANDFQIAAKNVLSNRHYAYYRTAALDEITYNANMRDWNKIRLNGFSFTDVSNINTKTSILGHEFDAPFFIAPAAKAGYASNGAEANLVKAAGAANLLYVPSISSSQSIEEIGAAATSGQVMFHQEYIWSNTTKLQDELNRMKKAGFKAIFLTVDNTGVNGIRDRYLRFSSGGDAGHSSTFTIDSLNKLRNMTTLPIVPKGVKTAHDVKLCADLGFPAVYISNHGGRVVDMAPTAVEVLLDVHRLYPEVFDKIEIYADGGVRRASHIITLLALGARAVGLGRAPMYANVYGQQGVSKLLSIIKEELTTELALIGEPDSNNASQVQQHVVLLAILHLSSPTICKQDEFLLKLFVDNCQIIDMLLNTPRHNFFSLVRDSTQTTFDPFRTSPPVDPFISDFQGREQICNFVATHLDDPPSGGDLEACQYALLDERSVMDHTVILAHSYSTFEMRDRDTMTEDESSQWDAECEERADEPDDSWREWRVRFEEAESLSTYLCFECDFTVKLYNDDFVAAHTDDKGIFQLDSARRDFEDTAA
;
A
#
# COMPACT_ATOMS: atom_id res chain seq x y z
N MET A 1 33.92 38.45 -66.96
CA MET A 1 34.12 38.76 -65.52
C MET A 1 32.76 38.91 -64.87
N ARG A 2 32.66 38.62 -63.55
CA ARG A 2 31.41 38.47 -62.76
C ARG A 2 30.62 37.21 -63.11
N SER A 3 30.20 36.34 -62.19
CA SER A 3 30.71 35.86 -60.88
C SER A 3 29.63 34.87 -60.44
N PHE A 4 29.96 33.58 -60.34
CA PHE A 4 29.07 32.61 -59.70
C PHE A 4 29.12 32.82 -58.19
N ALA A 5 27.96 32.92 -57.55
CA ALA A 5 27.81 32.82 -56.10
C ALA A 5 26.80 31.69 -55.82
N ILE A 6 27.31 30.54 -55.39
CA ILE A 6 26.49 29.43 -54.92
C ILE A 6 26.30 29.64 -53.42
N SER A 7 25.09 30.02 -53.00
CA SER A 7 24.75 30.08 -51.58
C SER A 7 24.58 28.67 -51.04
N LEU A 8 25.62 28.17 -50.35
CA LEU A 8 25.55 26.94 -49.59
C LEU A 8 24.68 27.19 -48.34
N ALA A 9 23.43 26.72 -48.36
CA ALA A 9 22.56 26.79 -47.19
C ALA A 9 23.03 25.81 -46.12
N LEU A 10 23.82 26.31 -45.16
CA LEU A 10 24.23 25.56 -43.99
C LEU A 10 23.03 25.40 -43.05
N CYS A 11 22.33 24.28 -43.14
CA CYS A 11 21.33 23.88 -42.15
C CYS A 11 22.05 23.49 -40.84
N VAL A 12 22.41 24.50 -40.05
CA VAL A 12 22.82 24.29 -38.65
C VAL A 12 21.55 23.92 -37.88
N ALA A 13 21.27 22.63 -37.79
CA ALA A 13 20.33 22.11 -36.80
C ALA A 13 20.97 22.32 -35.42
N THR A 14 20.60 23.41 -34.75
CA THR A 14 20.88 23.58 -33.33
C THR A 14 20.12 22.49 -32.59
N ALA A 15 20.84 21.46 -32.12
CA ALA A 15 20.32 20.54 -31.13
C ALA A 15 20.00 21.36 -29.87
N LEU A 16 18.72 21.69 -29.69
CA LEU A 16 18.23 22.23 -28.43
C LEU A 16 18.37 21.12 -27.40
N ALA A 17 19.05 21.40 -26.29
CA ALA A 17 19.15 20.47 -25.17
C ALA A 17 17.74 20.03 -24.76
N VAL A 18 17.54 18.72 -24.63
CA VAL A 18 16.20 18.15 -24.57
C VAL A 18 15.69 18.20 -23.13
N GLN A 19 14.82 19.17 -22.85
CA GLN A 19 13.99 19.16 -21.64
C GLN A 19 12.78 18.25 -21.87
N ILE A 20 12.95 16.93 -21.69
CA ILE A 20 11.81 16.00 -21.66
C ILE A 20 10.99 16.26 -20.39
N ASP A 21 9.69 16.50 -20.57
CA ASP A 21 8.71 16.43 -19.49
C ASP A 21 8.69 15.01 -18.90
N THR A 22 9.07 14.89 -17.62
CA THR A 22 9.17 13.64 -16.86
C THR A 22 7.81 13.09 -16.42
N GLU A 23 6.69 13.76 -16.71
CA GLU A 23 5.32 13.34 -16.40
C GLU A 23 5.04 13.13 -14.90
N GLY A 24 5.78 13.82 -14.03
CA GLY A 24 5.68 13.66 -12.58
C GLY A 24 6.31 12.37 -12.04
N LEU A 25 7.19 11.72 -12.81
CA LEU A 25 8.08 10.68 -12.29
C LEU A 25 9.07 11.29 -11.26
N PRO A 26 9.56 10.49 -10.29
CA PRO A 26 10.57 10.94 -9.33
C PRO A 26 11.81 11.50 -10.01
N ASP A 27 12.40 12.55 -9.43
CA ASP A 27 13.72 13.04 -9.83
C ASP A 27 14.79 12.09 -9.31
N THR A 28 15.50 11.44 -10.22
CA THR A 28 16.57 10.47 -9.97
C THR A 28 17.94 11.04 -10.33
N GLY A 29 18.01 12.32 -10.74
CA GLY A 29 19.23 12.96 -11.22
C GLY A 29 19.60 12.63 -12.68
N LEU A 30 18.67 12.08 -13.47
CA LEU A 30 18.88 11.76 -14.89
C LEU A 30 19.18 13.03 -15.71
N ASP A 31 20.43 13.18 -16.17
CA ASP A 31 20.84 14.28 -17.05
C ASP A 31 20.56 13.98 -18.53
N THR A 32 19.44 14.50 -19.04
CA THR A 32 19.07 14.40 -20.47
C THR A 32 19.71 15.47 -21.36
N SER A 33 20.65 16.29 -20.87
CA SER A 33 21.24 17.39 -21.63
C SER A 33 22.04 16.94 -22.86
N SER A 34 22.60 15.73 -22.81
CA SER A 34 23.33 15.07 -23.89
C SER A 34 22.43 14.38 -24.93
N TRP A 35 21.14 14.19 -24.61
CA TRP A 35 20.21 13.41 -25.43
C TRP A 35 19.76 14.19 -26.67
N THR A 36 19.43 13.46 -27.74
CA THR A 36 18.90 14.02 -28.99
C THR A 36 17.48 13.53 -29.24
N THR A 37 16.54 14.45 -29.51
CA THR A 37 15.13 14.12 -29.78
C THR A 37 14.98 13.10 -30.90
N GLY A 38 14.15 12.08 -30.69
CA GLY A 38 13.90 11.02 -31.67
C GLY A 38 15.02 9.98 -31.83
N THR A 39 16.12 10.11 -31.08
CA THR A 39 17.26 9.18 -31.09
C THR A 39 17.30 8.40 -29.79
N LEU A 40 17.61 7.10 -29.84
CA LEU A 40 17.81 6.29 -28.63
C LEU A 40 18.98 6.88 -27.83
N PRO A 41 18.77 7.28 -26.57
CA PRO A 41 19.88 7.69 -25.72
C PRO A 41 20.82 6.52 -25.40
N PRO A 42 22.02 6.79 -24.86
CA PRO A 42 22.93 5.75 -24.39
C PRO A 42 22.24 4.80 -23.41
N ILE A 43 22.45 3.49 -23.54
CA ILE A 43 21.74 2.52 -22.70
C ILE A 43 22.28 2.50 -21.26
N GLU A 44 23.52 2.95 -21.09
CA GLU A 44 24.22 3.16 -19.83
C GLU A 44 23.47 4.15 -18.91
N ASP A 45 22.89 5.23 -19.46
CA ASP A 45 22.19 6.29 -18.72
C ASP A 45 20.95 5.81 -17.96
N LEU A 46 20.30 4.71 -18.39
CA LEU A 46 19.06 4.22 -17.78
C LEU A 46 19.40 3.35 -16.57
N VAL A 47 19.46 3.96 -15.39
CA VAL A 47 19.78 3.27 -14.14
C VAL A 47 18.54 2.62 -13.50
N ASP A 48 17.33 3.08 -13.86
CA ASP A 48 16.09 2.60 -13.28
C ASP A 48 14.88 2.50 -14.25
N ALA A 49 13.78 1.92 -13.77
CA ALA A 49 12.57 1.66 -14.57
C ALA A 49 11.83 2.90 -15.13
N ASN A 50 12.01 4.07 -14.52
CA ASN A 50 11.43 5.35 -14.93
C ASN A 50 12.22 5.95 -16.10
N ASP A 51 13.55 5.82 -16.09
CA ASP A 51 14.42 6.31 -17.17
C ASP A 51 14.03 5.68 -18.52
N PHE A 52 13.65 4.39 -18.52
CA PHE A 52 13.13 3.74 -19.72
C PHE A 52 11.83 4.38 -20.23
N GLN A 53 10.95 4.89 -19.37
CA GLN A 53 9.75 5.65 -19.80
C GLN A 53 10.16 6.98 -20.45
N ILE A 54 11.15 7.68 -19.90
CA ILE A 54 11.68 8.96 -20.42
C ILE A 54 12.37 8.72 -21.77
N ALA A 55 13.21 7.69 -21.89
CA ALA A 55 13.83 7.27 -23.15
C ALA A 55 12.79 6.84 -24.20
N ALA A 56 11.77 6.08 -23.81
CA ALA A 56 10.68 5.70 -24.70
C ALA A 56 9.87 6.93 -25.18
N LYS A 57 9.65 7.92 -24.31
CA LYS A 57 9.02 9.20 -24.69
C LYS A 57 9.87 10.00 -25.68
N ASN A 58 11.21 9.91 -25.59
CA ASN A 58 12.12 10.58 -26.51
C ASN A 58 12.10 10.01 -27.94
N VAL A 59 11.87 8.69 -28.10
CA VAL A 59 12.04 8.00 -29.40
C VAL A 59 10.74 7.53 -30.06
N LEU A 60 9.69 7.24 -29.29
CA LEU A 60 8.46 6.74 -29.85
C LEU A 60 7.67 7.84 -30.52
N SER A 61 6.94 7.49 -31.59
CA SER A 61 5.92 8.41 -32.12
C SER A 61 4.90 8.73 -31.04
N ASN A 62 4.38 9.97 -31.04
CA ASN A 62 3.37 10.42 -30.07
C ASN A 62 2.19 9.44 -29.93
N ARG A 63 1.77 8.80 -31.05
CA ARG A 63 0.73 7.77 -31.08
C ARG A 63 1.13 6.48 -30.35
N HIS A 64 2.35 5.98 -30.56
CA HIS A 64 2.85 4.76 -29.91
C HIS A 64 3.08 4.99 -28.41
N TYR A 65 3.72 6.11 -28.05
CA TYR A 65 3.90 6.49 -26.66
C TYR A 65 2.56 6.64 -25.94
N ALA A 66 1.59 7.34 -26.54
CA ALA A 66 0.24 7.49 -26.00
C ALA A 66 -0.46 6.13 -25.76
N TYR A 67 -0.30 5.15 -26.65
CA TYR A 67 -0.91 3.82 -26.49
C TYR A 67 -0.44 3.09 -25.23
N TYR A 68 0.86 3.14 -24.93
CA TYR A 68 1.44 2.55 -23.71
C TYR A 68 1.15 3.40 -22.47
N ARG A 69 1.32 4.73 -22.57
CA ARG A 69 1.21 5.65 -21.43
C ARG A 69 -0.23 5.88 -20.96
N THR A 70 -1.22 5.87 -21.85
CA THR A 70 -2.62 6.21 -21.50
C THR A 70 -3.16 5.37 -20.34
N ALA A 71 -3.99 6.01 -19.54
CA ALA A 71 -4.93 5.39 -18.61
C ALA A 71 -6.38 5.75 -19.02
N ALA A 72 -7.35 5.45 -18.16
CA ALA A 72 -8.75 5.80 -18.35
C ALA A 72 -9.02 7.25 -17.88
N LEU A 73 -9.93 7.95 -18.58
CA LEU A 73 -10.44 9.29 -18.25
C LEU A 73 -9.34 10.27 -17.79
N ASP A 74 -9.43 10.80 -16.57
CA ASP A 74 -8.53 11.80 -15.98
C ASP A 74 -7.24 11.17 -15.40
N GLU A 75 -7.04 9.87 -15.64
CA GLU A 75 -5.91 9.06 -15.23
C GLU A 75 -5.76 8.96 -13.69
N ILE A 76 -6.84 9.15 -12.91
CA ILE A 76 -6.80 9.17 -11.43
C ILE A 76 -6.35 7.81 -10.87
N THR A 77 -6.94 6.69 -11.29
CA THR A 77 -6.53 5.33 -10.90
C THR A 77 -5.06 5.07 -11.26
N TYR A 78 -4.59 5.58 -12.39
CA TYR A 78 -3.18 5.42 -12.79
C TYR A 78 -2.25 6.19 -11.85
N ASN A 79 -2.62 7.41 -11.48
CA ASN A 79 -1.87 8.22 -10.52
C ASN A 79 -1.93 7.62 -9.10
N ALA A 80 -3.08 7.09 -8.66
CA ALA A 80 -3.23 6.39 -7.38
C ALA A 80 -2.29 5.18 -7.28
N ASN A 81 -2.28 4.31 -8.30
CA ASN A 81 -1.34 3.19 -8.39
C ASN A 81 0.14 3.62 -8.26
N MET A 82 0.50 4.85 -8.65
CA MET A 82 1.87 5.38 -8.52
C MET A 82 2.12 6.11 -7.20
N ARG A 83 1.08 6.59 -6.51
CA ARG A 83 1.16 7.38 -5.28
C ARG A 83 1.03 6.54 -4.00
N ASP A 84 0.36 5.39 -4.06
CA ASP A 84 0.10 4.56 -2.89
C ASP A 84 1.36 4.03 -2.20
N TRP A 85 2.45 3.86 -2.95
CA TRP A 85 3.77 3.55 -2.39
C TRP A 85 4.23 4.59 -1.36
N ASN A 86 3.85 5.86 -1.52
CA ASN A 86 4.20 6.93 -0.58
C ASN A 86 3.43 6.83 0.74
N LYS A 87 2.32 6.06 0.79
CA LYS A 87 1.55 5.76 2.01
C LYS A 87 2.19 4.62 2.83
N ILE A 88 3.16 3.90 2.29
CA ILE A 88 3.76 2.72 2.92
C ILE A 88 5.23 2.98 3.25
N ARG A 89 5.71 2.45 4.36
CA ARG A 89 7.13 2.40 4.71
C ARG A 89 7.55 0.95 4.88
N LEU A 90 8.74 0.64 4.36
CA LEU A 90 9.44 -0.59 4.68
C LEU A 90 10.25 -0.37 5.96
N ASN A 91 10.14 -1.31 6.90
CA ASN A 91 10.88 -1.44 8.14
C ASN A 91 11.77 -2.69 8.08
N GLY A 92 12.65 -2.92 9.04
CA GLY A 92 13.59 -4.04 8.97
C GLY A 92 14.18 -4.54 10.28
N PHE A 93 14.73 -5.74 10.21
CA PHE A 93 15.45 -6.41 11.30
C PHE A 93 16.96 -6.26 11.10
N SER A 94 17.59 -5.38 11.89
CA SER A 94 19.01 -5.02 11.74
C SER A 94 20.01 -6.14 12.08
N PHE A 95 19.56 -7.28 12.60
CA PHE A 95 20.39 -8.36 13.12
C PHE A 95 20.14 -9.73 12.46
N THR A 96 19.46 -9.76 11.31
CA THR A 96 19.26 -11.00 10.52
C THR A 96 20.50 -11.33 9.68
N ASP A 97 20.82 -12.63 9.53
CA ASP A 97 21.82 -13.07 8.56
C ASP A 97 21.28 -12.96 7.12
N VAL A 98 21.83 -12.00 6.39
CA VAL A 98 21.49 -11.68 4.99
C VAL A 98 22.60 -12.07 4.01
N SER A 99 23.53 -12.95 4.42
CA SER A 99 24.63 -13.42 3.58
C SER A 99 24.19 -14.25 2.36
N ASN A 100 22.95 -14.74 2.34
CA ASN A 100 22.38 -15.52 1.25
C ASN A 100 20.88 -15.20 1.07
N ILE A 101 20.56 -14.29 0.14
CA ILE A 101 19.17 -13.90 -0.19
C ILE A 101 18.56 -14.87 -1.19
N ASN A 102 17.37 -15.40 -0.87
CA ASN A 102 16.55 -16.19 -1.77
C ASN A 102 15.41 -15.35 -2.39
N THR A 103 15.59 -14.99 -3.67
CA THR A 103 14.53 -14.37 -4.48
C THR A 103 13.65 -15.38 -5.23
N LYS A 104 13.94 -16.69 -5.19
CA LYS A 104 13.20 -17.66 -6.01
C LYS A 104 11.76 -17.77 -5.54
N THR A 105 10.83 -18.07 -6.45
CA THR A 105 9.45 -18.40 -6.08
C THR A 105 8.85 -19.46 -7.01
N SER A 106 7.68 -19.98 -6.64
CA SER A 106 6.87 -20.81 -7.52
C SER A 106 5.57 -20.09 -7.92
N ILE A 107 5.20 -20.17 -9.18
CA ILE A 107 3.92 -19.68 -9.71
C ILE A 107 3.19 -20.87 -10.35
N LEU A 108 2.04 -21.29 -9.78
CA LEU A 108 1.33 -22.52 -10.14
C LEU A 108 2.24 -23.77 -10.18
N GLY A 109 3.17 -23.89 -9.23
CA GLY A 109 4.14 -24.99 -9.15
C GLY A 109 5.24 -24.99 -10.21
N HIS A 110 5.45 -23.87 -10.92
CA HIS A 110 6.62 -23.64 -11.77
C HIS A 110 7.61 -22.70 -11.10
N GLU A 111 8.88 -23.11 -11.01
CA GLU A 111 9.96 -22.36 -10.35
C GLU A 111 10.48 -21.20 -11.21
N PHE A 112 10.63 -20.03 -10.59
CA PHE A 112 11.17 -18.81 -11.19
C PHE A 112 12.21 -18.15 -10.27
N ASP A 113 13.09 -17.37 -10.89
CA ASP A 113 14.27 -16.79 -10.23
C ASP A 113 14.00 -15.52 -9.40
N ALA A 114 12.82 -14.92 -9.57
CA ALA A 114 12.35 -13.75 -8.82
C ALA A 114 10.81 -13.79 -8.72
N PRO A 115 10.19 -13.16 -7.70
CA PRO A 115 8.75 -13.13 -7.49
C PRO A 115 8.07 -12.03 -8.33
N PHE A 116 8.57 -11.79 -9.54
CA PHE A 116 7.99 -10.84 -10.49
C PHE A 116 8.06 -11.36 -11.92
N PHE A 117 7.15 -10.88 -12.76
CA PHE A 117 6.97 -11.37 -14.12
C PHE A 117 6.62 -10.25 -15.10
N ILE A 118 6.86 -10.47 -16.40
CA ILE A 118 6.39 -9.54 -17.44
C ILE A 118 4.89 -9.78 -17.66
N ALA A 119 4.08 -8.80 -17.25
CA ALA A 119 2.63 -8.85 -17.30
C ALA A 119 2.09 -8.66 -18.73
N PRO A 120 0.85 -9.11 -19.02
CA PRO A 120 0.30 -9.03 -20.37
C PRO A 120 0.02 -7.59 -20.79
N ALA A 121 0.76 -7.14 -21.80
CA ALA A 121 0.60 -5.87 -22.47
C ALA A 121 0.59 -6.09 -23.99
N ALA A 122 -0.31 -5.38 -24.67
CA ALA A 122 -0.54 -5.53 -26.10
C ALA A 122 0.44 -4.70 -26.95
N LYS A 123 0.66 -5.14 -28.21
CA LYS A 123 1.44 -4.44 -29.24
C LYS A 123 2.87 -4.07 -28.83
N ALA A 124 3.69 -5.05 -28.41
CA ALA A 124 5.11 -4.80 -28.12
C ALA A 124 5.89 -4.37 -29.38
N GLY A 125 5.39 -4.68 -30.58
CA GLY A 125 5.94 -4.22 -31.85
C GLY A 125 5.83 -2.71 -32.11
N TYR A 126 5.14 -1.93 -31.27
CA TYR A 126 5.23 -0.46 -31.32
C TYR A 126 6.55 0.09 -30.76
N ALA A 127 7.24 -0.68 -29.90
CA ALA A 127 8.52 -0.32 -29.30
C ALA A 127 9.71 -0.62 -30.22
N SER A 128 9.76 -1.85 -30.77
CA SER A 128 10.80 -2.28 -31.71
C SER A 128 10.35 -3.45 -32.57
N ASN A 129 11.03 -3.67 -33.70
CA ASN A 129 10.71 -4.75 -34.66
C ASN A 129 10.80 -6.17 -34.08
N GLY A 130 11.54 -6.36 -32.97
CA GLY A 130 11.62 -7.64 -32.26
C GLY A 130 10.41 -7.94 -31.37
N ALA A 131 9.50 -6.97 -31.20
CA ALA A 131 8.17 -7.11 -30.62
C ALA A 131 8.15 -7.96 -29.32
N GLU A 132 7.25 -8.94 -29.24
CA GLU A 132 7.11 -9.82 -28.08
C GLU A 132 8.29 -10.80 -27.92
N ALA A 133 8.94 -11.22 -29.01
CA ALA A 133 10.09 -12.14 -28.96
C ALA A 133 11.30 -11.56 -28.19
N ASN A 134 11.44 -10.24 -28.10
CA ASN A 134 12.41 -9.60 -27.21
C ASN A 134 12.08 -9.85 -25.72
N LEU A 135 10.80 -9.74 -25.35
CA LEU A 135 10.31 -9.98 -24.00
C LEU A 135 10.46 -11.46 -23.63
N VAL A 136 10.12 -12.38 -24.56
CA VAL A 136 10.32 -13.83 -24.40
C VAL A 136 11.78 -14.14 -24.07
N LYS A 137 12.73 -13.67 -24.89
CA LYS A 137 14.16 -14.00 -24.72
C LYS A 137 14.76 -13.38 -23.46
N ALA A 138 14.38 -12.15 -23.11
CA ALA A 138 14.87 -11.50 -21.90
C ALA A 138 14.34 -12.20 -20.63
N ALA A 139 13.04 -12.51 -20.57
CA ALA A 139 12.44 -13.26 -19.46
C ALA A 139 13.02 -14.68 -19.35
N GLY A 140 13.23 -15.36 -20.48
CA GLY A 140 13.82 -16.70 -20.53
C GLY A 140 15.26 -16.74 -20.03
N ALA A 141 16.08 -15.78 -20.43
CA ALA A 141 17.45 -15.64 -19.95
C ALA A 141 17.54 -15.32 -18.44
N ALA A 142 16.52 -14.65 -17.88
CA ALA A 142 16.42 -14.32 -16.46
C ALA A 142 15.68 -15.39 -15.61
N ASN A 143 15.20 -16.48 -16.24
CA ASN A 143 14.28 -17.46 -15.64
C ASN A 143 13.06 -16.81 -14.93
N LEU A 144 12.38 -15.89 -15.65
CA LEU A 144 11.18 -15.20 -15.21
C LEU A 144 9.99 -15.55 -16.10
N LEU A 145 8.79 -15.50 -15.53
CA LEU A 145 7.56 -15.69 -16.28
C LEU A 145 7.34 -14.50 -17.24
N TYR A 146 6.94 -14.82 -18.48
CA TYR A 146 6.33 -13.87 -19.40
C TYR A 146 4.92 -14.35 -19.77
N VAL A 147 3.99 -13.40 -19.80
CA VAL A 147 2.60 -13.60 -20.22
C VAL A 147 2.29 -12.65 -21.39
N PRO A 148 2.40 -13.06 -22.66
CA PRO A 148 1.92 -12.29 -23.80
C PRO A 148 0.41 -12.06 -23.75
N SER A 149 -0.05 -10.97 -24.37
CA SER A 149 -1.47 -10.67 -24.57
C SER A 149 -2.01 -11.32 -25.85
N ILE A 150 -3.30 -11.68 -25.90
CA ILE A 150 -3.97 -11.98 -27.19
C ILE A 150 -3.83 -10.82 -28.20
N SER A 151 -3.77 -9.57 -27.74
CA SER A 151 -3.60 -8.40 -28.61
C SER A 151 -2.12 -8.07 -28.93
N SER A 152 -1.22 -9.06 -28.84
CA SER A 152 0.20 -8.97 -29.25
C SER A 152 0.37 -8.50 -30.72
N SER A 153 1.59 -8.08 -31.07
CA SER A 153 2.00 -7.82 -32.46
C SER A 153 2.34 -9.11 -33.21
N GLN A 154 2.89 -10.11 -32.53
CA GLN A 154 3.17 -11.45 -33.05
C GLN A 154 2.06 -12.46 -32.71
N SER A 155 1.98 -13.55 -33.47
CA SER A 155 1.05 -14.65 -33.23
C SER A 155 1.45 -15.55 -32.05
N ILE A 156 0.48 -16.31 -31.52
CA ILE A 156 0.68 -17.30 -30.45
C ILE A 156 1.81 -18.27 -30.81
N GLU A 157 1.87 -18.72 -32.06
CA GLU A 157 2.87 -19.64 -32.58
C GLU A 157 4.26 -19.00 -32.71
N GLU A 158 4.36 -17.75 -33.17
CA GLU A 158 5.64 -17.03 -33.25
C GLU A 158 6.23 -16.74 -31.86
N ILE A 159 5.38 -16.40 -30.89
CA ILE A 159 5.79 -16.15 -29.51
C ILE A 159 6.22 -17.45 -28.83
N GLY A 160 5.46 -18.54 -29.01
CA GLY A 160 5.84 -19.88 -28.52
C GLY A 160 7.15 -20.38 -29.15
N ALA A 161 7.37 -20.13 -30.44
CA ALA A 161 8.61 -20.49 -31.13
C ALA A 161 9.83 -19.63 -30.75
N ALA A 162 9.62 -18.45 -30.14
CA ALA A 162 10.69 -17.61 -29.62
C ALA A 162 11.20 -18.06 -28.23
N ALA A 163 10.53 -19.02 -27.59
CA ALA A 163 10.87 -19.51 -26.26
C ALA A 163 12.28 -20.12 -26.19
N THR A 164 12.98 -19.84 -25.10
CA THR A 164 14.24 -20.50 -24.77
C THR A 164 14.00 -21.91 -24.22
N SER A 165 15.01 -22.79 -24.26
CA SER A 165 14.84 -24.19 -23.86
C SER A 165 14.48 -24.30 -22.37
N GLY A 166 13.39 -25.00 -22.06
CA GLY A 166 12.89 -25.16 -20.68
C GLY A 166 12.02 -23.99 -20.17
N GLN A 167 11.93 -22.88 -20.89
CA GLN A 167 11.18 -21.70 -20.46
C GLN A 167 9.68 -21.97 -20.27
N VAL A 168 9.15 -21.57 -19.11
CA VAL A 168 7.72 -21.55 -18.83
C VAL A 168 7.13 -20.20 -19.21
N MET A 169 6.04 -20.23 -19.97
CA MET A 169 5.20 -19.06 -20.26
C MET A 169 3.73 -19.40 -20.03
N PHE A 170 2.97 -18.41 -19.58
CA PHE A 170 1.50 -18.43 -19.58
C PHE A 170 1.01 -17.53 -20.72
N HIS A 171 -0.29 -17.50 -21.02
CA HIS A 171 -0.83 -16.60 -22.04
C HIS A 171 -2.05 -15.84 -21.49
N GLN A 172 -2.25 -14.58 -21.87
CA GLN A 172 -3.44 -13.83 -21.49
C GLN A 172 -4.53 -13.95 -22.55
N GLU A 173 -5.76 -14.22 -22.13
CA GLU A 173 -6.93 -14.38 -23.00
C GLU A 173 -8.11 -13.50 -22.51
N TYR A 174 -9.01 -13.18 -23.42
CA TYR A 174 -10.31 -12.56 -23.18
C TYR A 174 -11.44 -13.52 -23.57
N ILE A 175 -12.63 -13.29 -23.02
CA ILE A 175 -13.79 -14.11 -23.34
C ILE A 175 -14.44 -13.59 -24.63
N TRP A 176 -14.39 -14.40 -25.67
CA TRP A 176 -15.09 -14.16 -26.93
C TRP A 176 -16.56 -14.58 -26.82
N SER A 177 -17.44 -13.81 -27.46
CA SER A 177 -18.84 -14.23 -27.68
C SER A 177 -18.93 -15.45 -28.61
N ASN A 178 -17.94 -15.64 -29.48
CA ASN A 178 -17.76 -16.82 -30.32
C ASN A 178 -16.95 -17.89 -29.56
N THR A 179 -17.64 -18.88 -29.01
CA THR A 179 -17.05 -20.00 -28.26
C THR A 179 -16.15 -20.90 -29.11
N THR A 180 -16.44 -21.06 -30.41
CA THR A 180 -15.57 -21.81 -31.34
C THR A 180 -14.22 -21.13 -31.53
N LYS A 181 -14.21 -19.79 -31.63
CA LYS A 181 -12.98 -19.01 -31.70
C LYS A 181 -12.16 -19.18 -30.42
N LEU A 182 -12.79 -18.99 -29.25
CA LEU A 182 -12.14 -19.19 -27.95
C LEU A 182 -11.54 -20.60 -27.83
N GLN A 183 -12.26 -21.64 -28.27
CA GLN A 183 -11.77 -23.02 -28.23
C GLN A 183 -10.54 -23.24 -29.15
N ASP A 184 -10.49 -22.58 -30.31
CA ASP A 184 -9.31 -22.61 -31.20
C ASP A 184 -8.10 -21.92 -30.56
N GLU A 185 -8.28 -20.72 -30.00
CA GLU A 185 -7.20 -19.97 -29.34
C GLU A 185 -6.64 -20.74 -28.12
N LEU A 186 -7.50 -21.33 -27.28
CA LEU A 186 -7.10 -22.22 -26.19
C LEU A 186 -6.28 -23.44 -26.68
N ASN A 187 -6.68 -24.05 -27.79
CA ASN A 187 -5.95 -25.17 -28.40
C ASN A 187 -4.60 -24.73 -28.96
N ARG A 188 -4.53 -23.56 -29.60
CA ARG A 188 -3.29 -22.97 -30.14
C ARG A 188 -2.31 -22.63 -29.03
N MET A 189 -2.77 -22.05 -27.91
CA MET A 189 -1.92 -21.81 -26.73
C MET A 189 -1.31 -23.10 -26.19
N LYS A 190 -2.15 -24.14 -25.98
CA LYS A 190 -1.67 -25.44 -25.50
C LYS A 190 -0.66 -26.08 -26.47
N LYS A 191 -0.88 -25.96 -27.78
CA LYS A 191 0.03 -26.46 -28.82
C LYS A 191 1.35 -25.67 -28.90
N ALA A 192 1.31 -24.36 -28.67
CA ALA A 192 2.49 -23.49 -28.59
C ALA A 192 3.29 -23.64 -27.28
N GLY A 193 2.81 -24.46 -26.33
CA GLY A 193 3.55 -24.87 -25.14
C GLY A 193 3.22 -24.09 -23.86
N PHE A 194 2.34 -23.10 -23.93
CA PHE A 194 1.90 -22.30 -22.77
C PHE A 194 1.29 -23.17 -21.67
N LYS A 195 1.57 -22.83 -20.40
CA LYS A 195 1.26 -23.68 -19.23
C LYS A 195 0.01 -23.29 -18.45
N ALA A 196 -0.39 -22.02 -18.48
CA ALA A 196 -1.62 -21.54 -17.86
C ALA A 196 -2.18 -20.32 -18.63
N ILE A 197 -3.39 -19.91 -18.28
CA ILE A 197 -4.13 -18.81 -18.92
C ILE A 197 -4.45 -17.74 -17.87
N PHE A 198 -4.03 -16.51 -18.13
CA PHE A 198 -4.50 -15.34 -17.40
C PHE A 198 -5.75 -14.81 -18.11
N LEU A 199 -6.91 -15.08 -17.54
CA LEU A 199 -8.20 -14.75 -18.14
C LEU A 199 -8.63 -13.36 -17.67
N THR A 200 -8.55 -12.36 -18.56
CA THR A 200 -8.83 -10.97 -18.20
C THR A 200 -10.34 -10.75 -18.06
N VAL A 201 -10.79 -10.46 -16.85
CA VAL A 201 -12.19 -10.21 -16.48
C VAL A 201 -12.50 -8.72 -16.25
N ASP A 202 -11.49 -7.83 -16.21
CA ASP A 202 -11.71 -6.39 -15.96
C ASP A 202 -12.23 -5.58 -17.17
N ASN A 203 -12.08 -6.08 -18.40
CA ASN A 203 -12.36 -5.38 -19.66
C ASN A 203 -13.13 -6.28 -20.66
N THR A 204 -14.22 -6.91 -20.19
CA THR A 204 -15.04 -7.85 -20.97
C THR A 204 -16.05 -7.11 -21.86
N GLY A 205 -15.74 -6.94 -23.14
CA GLY A 205 -16.66 -6.38 -24.15
C GLY A 205 -16.88 -4.87 -24.10
N VAL A 206 -16.51 -4.21 -23.00
CA VAL A 206 -16.57 -2.75 -22.81
C VAL A 206 -15.15 -2.25 -22.56
N ASN A 207 -14.70 -1.28 -23.36
CA ASN A 207 -13.37 -0.69 -23.23
C ASN A 207 -13.42 0.58 -22.37
N GLY A 208 -12.42 0.77 -21.50
CA GLY A 208 -12.21 2.06 -20.84
C GLY A 208 -11.95 3.19 -21.84
N ILE A 209 -12.49 4.38 -21.55
CA ILE A 209 -12.30 5.60 -22.33
C ILE A 209 -10.89 6.14 -22.07
N ARG A 210 -10.05 6.25 -23.10
CA ARG A 210 -8.60 6.49 -23.00
C ARG A 210 -8.19 7.76 -23.75
N ASP A 211 -8.52 8.92 -23.18
CA ASP A 211 -8.43 10.24 -23.82
C ASP A 211 -7.10 10.54 -24.51
N ARG A 212 -5.98 10.19 -23.85
CA ARG A 212 -4.62 10.38 -24.41
C ARG A 212 -4.42 9.61 -25.72
N TYR A 213 -4.96 8.40 -25.85
CA TYR A 213 -4.89 7.61 -27.09
C TYR A 213 -6.01 7.97 -28.09
N LEU A 214 -7.20 8.37 -27.61
CA LEU A 214 -8.32 8.79 -28.47
C LEU A 214 -7.96 9.97 -29.39
N ARG A 215 -7.02 10.81 -28.98
CA ARG A 215 -6.42 11.89 -29.81
C ARG A 215 -5.70 11.38 -31.07
N PHE A 216 -5.36 10.09 -31.14
CA PHE A 216 -4.66 9.46 -32.26
C PHE A 216 -5.45 8.31 -32.92
N SER A 217 -6.46 7.75 -32.26
CA SER A 217 -7.26 6.65 -32.79
C SER A 217 -8.61 6.52 -32.08
N SER A 218 -9.70 6.49 -32.85
CA SER A 218 -11.09 6.40 -32.35
C SER A 218 -11.60 4.96 -32.13
N GLY A 219 -10.73 3.95 -32.14
CA GLY A 219 -11.10 2.54 -32.06
C GLY A 219 -10.99 1.94 -30.65
N GLY A 220 -12.01 1.19 -30.24
CA GLY A 220 -11.93 0.21 -29.16
C GLY A 220 -11.86 -1.22 -29.71
N ASP A 221 -11.35 -2.16 -28.92
CA ASP A 221 -11.36 -3.59 -29.27
C ASP A 221 -12.80 -4.11 -29.33
N ALA A 222 -13.25 -4.51 -30.52
CA ALA A 222 -14.60 -5.00 -30.78
C ALA A 222 -14.64 -6.53 -30.85
N GLY A 223 -15.58 -7.16 -30.14
CA GLY A 223 -15.88 -8.60 -30.26
C GLY A 223 -15.72 -9.44 -28.97
N HIS A 224 -15.22 -8.86 -27.89
CA HIS A 224 -15.25 -9.51 -26.57
C HIS A 224 -16.68 -9.53 -26.01
N SER A 225 -17.00 -10.52 -25.18
CA SER A 225 -18.35 -10.69 -24.61
C SER A 225 -18.60 -9.69 -23.49
N SER A 226 -19.64 -8.87 -23.60
CA SER A 226 -20.11 -7.97 -22.53
C SER A 226 -21.12 -8.64 -21.58
N THR A 227 -21.52 -9.87 -21.85
CA THR A 227 -22.47 -10.65 -21.03
C THR A 227 -21.76 -11.71 -20.18
N PHE A 228 -20.55 -11.39 -19.70
CA PHE A 228 -19.76 -12.31 -18.89
C PHE A 228 -20.37 -12.49 -17.49
N THR A 229 -20.42 -13.73 -17.02
CA THR A 229 -21.01 -14.14 -15.74
C THR A 229 -20.15 -15.21 -15.06
N ILE A 230 -20.37 -15.42 -13.76
CA ILE A 230 -19.75 -16.53 -13.00
C ILE A 230 -20.02 -17.89 -13.66
N ASP A 231 -21.22 -18.12 -14.20
CA ASP A 231 -21.52 -19.34 -14.96
C ASP A 231 -20.65 -19.49 -16.22
N SER A 232 -20.35 -18.37 -16.89
CA SER A 232 -19.50 -18.36 -18.08
C SER A 232 -18.04 -18.65 -17.71
N LEU A 233 -17.58 -18.10 -16.58
CA LEU A 233 -16.27 -18.37 -15.99
C LEU A 233 -16.11 -19.86 -15.66
N ASN A 234 -17.12 -20.46 -15.02
CA ASN A 234 -17.10 -21.87 -14.63
C ASN A 234 -17.20 -22.81 -15.85
N LYS A 235 -17.94 -22.43 -16.91
CA LYS A 235 -17.97 -23.16 -18.19
C LYS A 235 -16.61 -23.17 -18.89
N LEU A 236 -15.87 -22.06 -18.85
CA LEU A 236 -14.56 -21.94 -19.52
C LEU A 236 -13.53 -22.94 -18.96
N ARG A 237 -13.61 -23.28 -17.66
CA ARG A 237 -12.77 -24.33 -17.03
C ARG A 237 -12.91 -25.71 -17.70
N ASN A 238 -14.04 -26.00 -18.34
CA ASN A 238 -14.26 -27.26 -19.04
C ASN A 238 -13.81 -27.23 -20.52
N MET A 239 -13.39 -26.08 -21.05
CA MET A 239 -12.92 -25.92 -22.44
C MET A 239 -11.43 -26.18 -22.60
N THR A 240 -10.67 -26.27 -21.51
CA THR A 240 -9.21 -26.45 -21.54
C THR A 240 -8.72 -27.24 -20.33
N THR A 241 -7.56 -27.86 -20.44
CA THR A 241 -6.86 -28.50 -19.31
C THR A 241 -5.77 -27.60 -18.73
N LEU A 242 -5.59 -26.39 -19.25
CA LEU A 242 -4.64 -25.43 -18.71
C LEU A 242 -5.28 -24.74 -17.49
N PRO A 243 -4.54 -24.55 -16.37
CA PRO A 243 -4.98 -23.71 -15.27
C PRO A 243 -5.42 -22.33 -15.75
N ILE A 244 -6.49 -21.81 -15.15
CA ILE A 244 -7.05 -20.50 -15.44
C ILE A 244 -6.87 -19.64 -14.18
N VAL A 245 -6.44 -18.40 -14.38
CA VAL A 245 -6.25 -17.39 -13.35
C VAL A 245 -7.09 -16.18 -13.72
N PRO A 246 -8.16 -15.85 -12.98
CA PRO A 246 -8.93 -14.62 -13.21
C PRO A 246 -8.05 -13.39 -12.97
N LYS A 247 -7.78 -12.61 -14.03
CA LYS A 247 -7.01 -11.35 -13.99
C LYS A 247 -7.93 -10.15 -14.08
N GLY A 248 -7.68 -9.15 -13.24
CA GLY A 248 -8.50 -7.95 -13.21
C GLY A 248 -9.56 -8.00 -12.12
N VAL A 249 -9.29 -8.76 -11.07
CA VAL A 249 -10.10 -8.79 -9.85
C VAL A 249 -9.82 -7.52 -9.05
N LYS A 250 -10.87 -6.86 -8.54
CA LYS A 250 -10.82 -5.50 -7.98
C LYS A 250 -11.42 -5.37 -6.58
N THR A 251 -11.90 -6.46 -5.98
CA THR A 251 -12.52 -6.46 -4.65
C THR A 251 -12.09 -7.70 -3.87
N ALA A 252 -12.05 -7.60 -2.54
CA ALA A 252 -11.79 -8.74 -1.68
C ALA A 252 -12.90 -9.81 -1.76
N HIS A 253 -14.16 -9.40 -2.00
CA HIS A 253 -15.27 -10.31 -2.25
C HIS A 253 -15.06 -11.18 -3.50
N ASP A 254 -14.56 -10.59 -4.59
CA ASP A 254 -14.26 -11.34 -5.83
C ASP A 254 -13.02 -12.25 -5.66
N VAL A 255 -12.04 -11.85 -4.85
CA VAL A 255 -10.90 -12.70 -4.46
C VAL A 255 -11.39 -13.93 -3.68
N LYS A 256 -12.24 -13.72 -2.66
CA LYS A 256 -12.90 -14.79 -1.89
C LYS A 256 -13.72 -15.71 -2.79
N LEU A 257 -14.49 -15.14 -3.72
CA LEU A 257 -15.27 -15.90 -4.71
C LEU A 257 -14.38 -16.77 -5.62
N CYS A 258 -13.22 -16.25 -6.05
CA CYS A 258 -12.27 -17.04 -6.85
C CYS A 258 -11.72 -18.24 -6.06
N ALA A 259 -11.43 -18.05 -4.77
CA ALA A 259 -11.01 -19.13 -3.87
C ALA A 259 -12.13 -20.18 -3.67
N ASP A 260 -13.36 -19.75 -3.39
CA ASP A 260 -14.51 -20.64 -3.17
C ASP A 260 -14.88 -21.46 -4.42
N LEU A 261 -14.65 -20.90 -5.62
CA LEU A 261 -14.82 -21.61 -6.89
C LEU A 261 -13.67 -22.60 -7.19
N GLY A 262 -12.60 -22.60 -6.39
CA GLY A 262 -11.43 -23.46 -6.56
C GLY A 262 -10.59 -23.08 -7.78
N PHE A 263 -10.38 -21.77 -8.02
CA PHE A 263 -9.30 -21.33 -8.89
C PHE A 263 -7.95 -21.54 -8.19
N PRO A 264 -6.90 -21.97 -8.88
CA PRO A 264 -5.60 -22.21 -8.26
C PRO A 264 -4.84 -20.90 -7.98
N ALA A 265 -5.15 -19.84 -8.72
CA ALA A 265 -4.65 -18.50 -8.46
C ALA A 265 -5.68 -17.43 -8.88
N VAL A 266 -5.55 -16.22 -8.33
CA VAL A 266 -6.28 -15.01 -8.70
C VAL A 266 -5.30 -13.85 -8.90
N TYR A 267 -5.62 -12.92 -9.80
CA TYR A 267 -4.73 -11.81 -10.14
C TYR A 267 -5.46 -10.46 -10.00
N ILE A 268 -5.16 -9.78 -8.88
CA ILE A 268 -5.64 -8.46 -8.52
C ILE A 268 -5.02 -7.41 -9.46
N SER A 269 -5.87 -6.64 -10.14
CA SER A 269 -5.44 -5.69 -11.16
C SER A 269 -6.56 -4.71 -11.51
N ASN A 270 -6.23 -3.42 -11.62
CA ASN A 270 -7.09 -2.41 -12.25
C ASN A 270 -6.66 -2.10 -13.70
N HIS A 271 -5.96 -3.05 -14.34
CA HIS A 271 -5.40 -2.94 -15.69
C HIS A 271 -4.37 -1.80 -15.82
N GLY A 272 -3.65 -1.49 -14.72
CA GLY A 272 -2.78 -0.32 -14.63
C GLY A 272 -3.52 1.01 -14.88
N GLY A 273 -4.76 1.11 -14.39
CA GLY A 273 -5.66 2.25 -14.52
C GLY A 273 -6.32 2.42 -15.89
N ARG A 274 -6.38 1.39 -16.75
CA ARG A 274 -6.78 1.51 -18.17
C ARG A 274 -8.25 1.19 -18.48
N VAL A 275 -9.08 0.94 -17.47
CA VAL A 275 -10.50 0.57 -17.66
C VAL A 275 -11.44 1.51 -16.90
N VAL A 276 -11.47 1.39 -15.57
CA VAL A 276 -12.32 2.18 -14.68
C VAL A 276 -11.43 3.21 -13.99
N ASP A 277 -11.77 4.48 -14.11
CA ASP A 277 -11.16 5.54 -13.31
C ASP A 277 -11.87 5.63 -11.94
N MET A 278 -11.19 6.09 -10.89
CA MET A 278 -11.62 5.95 -9.48
C MET A 278 -11.76 4.49 -9.00
N ALA A 279 -11.00 3.56 -9.56
CA ALA A 279 -10.95 2.16 -9.11
C ALA A 279 -9.83 1.97 -8.05
N PRO A 280 -10.00 1.03 -7.09
CA PRO A 280 -9.00 0.79 -6.06
C PRO A 280 -7.69 0.27 -6.63
N THR A 281 -6.60 0.48 -5.90
CA THR A 281 -5.27 -0.06 -6.21
C THR A 281 -5.11 -1.50 -5.71
N ALA A 282 -4.09 -2.21 -6.17
CA ALA A 282 -3.81 -3.56 -5.67
C ALA A 282 -3.44 -3.56 -4.17
N VAL A 283 -2.85 -2.48 -3.66
CA VAL A 283 -2.57 -2.29 -2.23
C VAL A 283 -3.88 -2.24 -1.44
N GLU A 284 -4.82 -1.39 -1.85
CA GLU A 284 -6.12 -1.22 -1.19
C GLU A 284 -6.93 -2.54 -1.20
N VAL A 285 -6.94 -3.27 -2.32
CA VAL A 285 -7.64 -4.56 -2.42
C VAL A 285 -6.98 -5.63 -1.55
N LEU A 286 -5.64 -5.70 -1.47
CA LEU A 286 -4.96 -6.68 -0.59
C LEU A 286 -5.22 -6.38 0.90
N LEU A 287 -5.22 -5.11 1.30
CA LEU A 287 -5.59 -4.70 2.66
C LEU A 287 -7.04 -5.12 3.00
N ASP A 288 -7.98 -4.96 2.06
CA ASP A 288 -9.35 -5.48 2.24
C ASP A 288 -9.43 -7.01 2.29
N VAL A 289 -8.54 -7.75 1.59
CA VAL A 289 -8.47 -9.22 1.72
C VAL A 289 -8.00 -9.63 3.11
N HIS A 290 -6.95 -9.00 3.65
CA HIS A 290 -6.52 -9.22 5.06
C HIS A 290 -7.64 -8.93 6.06
N ARG A 291 -8.36 -7.82 5.86
CA ARG A 291 -9.40 -7.35 6.77
C ARG A 291 -10.67 -8.19 6.74
N LEU A 292 -11.09 -8.68 5.56
CA LEU A 292 -12.39 -9.32 5.37
C LEU A 292 -12.31 -10.84 5.21
N TYR A 293 -11.23 -11.36 4.61
CA TYR A 293 -11.10 -12.75 4.18
C TYR A 293 -9.66 -13.29 4.32
N PRO A 294 -9.01 -13.18 5.50
CA PRO A 294 -7.63 -13.62 5.69
C PRO A 294 -7.45 -15.12 5.41
N GLU A 295 -8.49 -15.94 5.56
CA GLU A 295 -8.46 -17.38 5.27
C GLU A 295 -8.37 -17.71 3.77
N VAL A 296 -8.30 -16.71 2.89
CA VAL A 296 -8.07 -16.88 1.45
C VAL A 296 -6.60 -17.11 1.12
N PHE A 297 -5.66 -16.56 1.89
CA PHE A 297 -4.22 -16.75 1.64
C PHE A 297 -3.79 -18.24 1.74
N ASP A 298 -4.51 -19.05 2.53
CA ASP A 298 -4.29 -20.50 2.63
C ASP A 298 -4.88 -21.32 1.46
N LYS A 299 -5.67 -20.69 0.59
CA LYS A 299 -6.54 -21.40 -0.39
C LYS A 299 -6.18 -21.14 -1.86
N ILE A 300 -5.55 -20.01 -2.18
CA ILE A 300 -5.33 -19.56 -3.56
C ILE A 300 -4.03 -18.75 -3.67
N GLU A 301 -3.24 -18.95 -4.72
CA GLU A 301 -2.11 -18.06 -5.02
C GLU A 301 -2.66 -16.69 -5.46
N ILE A 302 -2.21 -15.59 -4.85
CA ILE A 302 -2.62 -14.23 -5.23
C ILE A 302 -1.50 -13.55 -6.01
N TYR A 303 -1.80 -12.97 -7.17
CA TYR A 303 -0.87 -12.11 -7.92
C TYR A 303 -1.40 -10.66 -7.95
N ALA A 304 -0.50 -9.69 -8.10
CA ALA A 304 -0.85 -8.27 -8.10
C ALA A 304 -0.13 -7.46 -9.19
N ASP A 305 -0.79 -6.45 -9.77
CA ASP A 305 -0.17 -5.41 -10.59
C ASP A 305 -0.79 -4.02 -10.37
N GLY A 306 -0.12 -3.03 -10.94
CA GLY A 306 -0.51 -1.61 -10.89
C GLY A 306 0.66 -0.79 -10.35
N GLY A 307 1.13 0.21 -11.09
CA GLY A 307 2.11 1.19 -10.59
C GLY A 307 3.53 0.73 -10.25
N VAL A 308 3.82 -0.58 -10.24
CA VAL A 308 5.14 -1.15 -9.90
C VAL A 308 6.25 -0.56 -10.81
N ARG A 309 7.34 -0.08 -10.18
CA ARG A 309 8.55 0.51 -10.82
C ARG A 309 9.86 0.26 -10.05
N ARG A 310 9.77 -0.10 -8.77
CA ARG A 310 10.91 -0.39 -7.89
C ARG A 310 10.70 -1.71 -7.18
N ALA A 311 11.77 -2.33 -6.71
CA ALA A 311 11.67 -3.53 -5.89
C ALA A 311 10.94 -3.30 -4.57
N SER A 312 11.04 -2.12 -3.96
CA SER A 312 10.25 -1.77 -2.76
C SER A 312 8.73 -1.87 -2.99
N HIS A 313 8.25 -1.61 -4.21
CA HIS A 313 6.84 -1.80 -4.60
C HIS A 313 6.50 -3.30 -4.73
N ILE A 314 7.46 -4.11 -5.18
CA ILE A 314 7.33 -5.58 -5.25
C ILE A 314 7.25 -6.13 -3.82
N ILE A 315 8.23 -5.84 -2.97
CA ILE A 315 8.29 -6.25 -1.55
C ILE A 315 7.00 -5.85 -0.83
N THR A 316 6.50 -4.63 -1.03
CA THR A 316 5.22 -4.17 -0.48
C THR A 316 4.05 -5.09 -0.86
N LEU A 317 3.95 -5.51 -2.13
CA LEU A 317 2.88 -6.41 -2.55
C LEU A 317 3.08 -7.85 -2.04
N LEU A 318 4.33 -8.31 -1.91
CA LEU A 318 4.65 -9.62 -1.31
C LEU A 318 4.28 -9.67 0.18
N ALA A 319 4.62 -8.61 0.94
CA ALA A 319 4.18 -8.40 2.32
C ALA A 319 2.66 -8.48 2.42
N LEU A 320 1.95 -7.75 1.57
CA LEU A 320 0.50 -7.76 1.53
C LEU A 320 -0.10 -9.09 1.02
N GLY A 321 0.70 -10.13 0.80
CA GLY A 321 0.27 -11.52 0.56
C GLY A 321 0.19 -11.90 -0.92
N ALA A 322 0.74 -11.11 -1.83
CA ALA A 322 0.92 -11.55 -3.21
C ALA A 322 2.08 -12.56 -3.31
N ARG A 323 1.86 -13.65 -4.04
CA ARG A 323 2.87 -14.65 -4.42
C ARG A 323 3.83 -14.14 -5.50
N ALA A 324 3.33 -13.32 -6.42
CA ALA A 324 4.12 -12.77 -7.53
C ALA A 324 3.54 -11.46 -8.09
N VAL A 325 4.41 -10.61 -8.62
CA VAL A 325 4.09 -9.22 -9.02
C VAL A 325 4.29 -8.97 -10.52
N GLY A 326 3.28 -8.38 -11.17
CA GLY A 326 3.26 -8.12 -12.61
C GLY A 326 3.86 -6.78 -13.04
N LEU A 327 4.86 -6.81 -13.92
CA LEU A 327 5.47 -5.63 -14.55
C LEU A 327 4.86 -5.37 -15.94
N GLY A 328 4.02 -4.35 -16.06
CA GLY A 328 3.32 -3.99 -17.32
C GLY A 328 4.08 -3.00 -18.19
N ARG A 329 4.04 -1.70 -17.84
CA ARG A 329 4.55 -0.63 -18.72
C ARG A 329 6.08 -0.60 -18.86
N ALA A 330 6.82 -0.87 -17.78
CA ALA A 330 8.29 -0.74 -17.79
C ALA A 330 8.97 -1.68 -18.82
N PRO A 331 8.64 -2.99 -18.92
CA PRO A 331 9.19 -3.84 -19.98
C PRO A 331 8.84 -3.38 -21.40
N MET A 332 7.64 -2.81 -21.60
CA MET A 332 7.21 -2.27 -22.90
C MET A 332 8.01 -1.02 -23.30
N TYR A 333 8.34 -0.16 -22.34
CA TYR A 333 9.24 0.98 -22.54
C TYR A 333 10.68 0.53 -22.79
N ALA A 334 11.21 -0.41 -21.99
CA ALA A 334 12.56 -0.93 -22.17
C ALA A 334 12.77 -1.64 -23.52
N ASN A 335 11.70 -2.18 -24.12
CA ASN A 335 11.71 -2.81 -25.44
C ASN A 335 12.01 -1.85 -26.61
N VAL A 336 12.16 -0.53 -26.40
CA VAL A 336 12.71 0.37 -27.45
C VAL A 336 14.17 0.06 -27.77
N TYR A 337 14.93 -0.51 -26.82
CA TYR A 337 16.27 -1.08 -27.03
C TYR A 337 16.23 -2.58 -27.38
N GLY A 338 15.04 -3.12 -27.70
CA GLY A 338 14.82 -4.54 -27.90
C GLY A 338 15.18 -5.39 -26.68
N GLN A 339 15.63 -6.63 -26.94
CA GLN A 339 15.97 -7.60 -25.88
C GLN A 339 16.97 -7.04 -24.85
N GLN A 340 17.94 -6.21 -25.27
CA GLN A 340 18.98 -5.69 -24.37
C GLN A 340 18.40 -4.76 -23.29
N GLY A 341 17.50 -3.84 -23.66
CA GLY A 341 16.85 -2.96 -22.68
C GLY A 341 15.96 -3.72 -21.71
N VAL A 342 15.16 -4.67 -22.23
CA VAL A 342 14.34 -5.53 -21.37
C VAL A 342 15.22 -6.32 -20.40
N SER A 343 16.34 -6.88 -20.88
CA SER A 343 17.28 -7.61 -20.02
C SER A 343 17.92 -6.71 -18.97
N LYS A 344 18.31 -5.47 -19.32
CA LYS A 344 18.83 -4.48 -18.36
C LYS A 344 17.79 -4.14 -17.29
N LEU A 345 16.54 -3.86 -17.69
CA LEU A 345 15.45 -3.59 -16.75
C LEU A 345 15.21 -4.76 -15.77
N LEU A 346 15.13 -5.99 -16.27
CA LEU A 346 14.92 -7.17 -15.40
C LEU A 346 16.11 -7.37 -14.44
N SER A 347 17.33 -7.07 -14.89
CA SER A 347 18.53 -7.09 -14.03
C SER A 347 18.45 -6.04 -12.93
N ILE A 348 18.12 -4.78 -13.27
CA ILE A 348 17.95 -3.68 -12.31
C ILE A 348 16.93 -4.08 -11.23
N ILE A 349 15.73 -4.53 -11.62
CA ILE A 349 14.69 -4.89 -10.66
C ILE A 349 15.09 -6.10 -9.79
N LYS A 350 15.86 -7.07 -10.31
CA LYS A 350 16.37 -8.21 -9.52
C LYS A 350 17.48 -7.77 -8.56
N GLU A 351 18.34 -6.83 -8.96
CA GLU A 351 19.41 -6.25 -8.13
C GLU A 351 18.83 -5.37 -7.02
N GLU A 352 17.90 -4.46 -7.35
CA GLU A 352 17.11 -3.70 -6.37
C GLU A 352 16.45 -4.65 -5.36
N LEU A 353 15.79 -5.72 -5.82
CA LEU A 353 15.08 -6.66 -4.95
C LEU A 353 16.01 -7.42 -4.01
N THR A 354 17.13 -7.92 -4.53
CA THR A 354 18.11 -8.64 -3.71
C THR A 354 18.71 -7.70 -2.66
N THR A 355 18.95 -6.44 -3.01
CA THR A 355 19.52 -5.42 -2.13
C THR A 355 18.54 -4.96 -1.06
N GLU A 356 17.31 -4.60 -1.44
CA GLU A 356 16.26 -4.15 -0.51
C GLU A 356 15.90 -5.25 0.49
N LEU A 357 15.76 -6.52 0.06
CA LEU A 357 15.54 -7.67 0.96
C LEU A 357 16.67 -7.81 2.00
N ALA A 358 17.93 -7.68 1.56
CA ALA A 358 19.08 -7.69 2.48
C ALA A 358 19.09 -6.49 3.44
N LEU A 359 18.72 -5.30 2.99
CA LEU A 359 18.69 -4.08 3.81
C LEU A 359 17.57 -4.09 4.85
N ILE A 360 16.41 -4.69 4.53
CA ILE A 360 15.33 -4.87 5.51
C ILE A 360 15.55 -6.08 6.42
N GLY A 361 16.55 -6.93 6.17
CA GLY A 361 16.82 -8.10 7.02
C GLY A 361 15.90 -9.30 6.75
N GLU A 362 15.42 -9.46 5.51
CA GLU A 362 14.58 -10.58 5.06
C GLU A 362 15.34 -11.47 4.06
N PRO A 363 15.84 -12.65 4.48
CA PRO A 363 16.61 -13.52 3.59
C PRO A 363 15.76 -14.34 2.60
N ASP A 364 14.44 -14.45 2.73
CA ASP A 364 13.60 -15.21 1.79
C ASP A 364 12.32 -14.48 1.38
N SER A 365 12.24 -14.11 0.10
CA SER A 365 11.08 -13.43 -0.49
C SER A 365 9.74 -14.17 -0.42
N ASN A 366 9.73 -15.47 -0.07
CA ASN A 366 8.51 -16.25 0.13
C ASN A 366 7.98 -16.22 1.57
N ASN A 367 8.71 -15.62 2.52
CA ASN A 367 8.41 -15.67 3.94
C ASN A 367 7.33 -14.66 4.35
N ALA A 368 6.14 -14.77 3.75
CA ALA A 368 5.08 -13.75 3.81
C ALA A 368 4.78 -13.21 5.23
N SER A 369 4.82 -14.06 6.27
CA SER A 369 4.57 -13.64 7.65
C SER A 369 5.68 -12.79 8.27
N GLN A 370 6.94 -12.96 7.87
CA GLN A 370 8.02 -12.03 8.25
C GLN A 370 7.94 -10.80 7.36
N VAL A 371 7.90 -10.95 6.03
CA VAL A 371 7.74 -9.87 5.03
C VAL A 371 6.61 -8.88 5.42
N GLN A 372 5.51 -9.34 6.02
CA GLN A 372 4.43 -8.52 6.60
C GLN A 372 4.88 -7.55 7.70
N GLN A 373 5.73 -8.00 8.62
CA GLN A 373 6.25 -7.20 9.74
C GLN A 373 7.15 -6.05 9.26
N HIS A 374 7.62 -6.11 8.01
CA HIS A 374 8.34 -5.02 7.36
C HIS A 374 7.42 -3.93 6.80
N VAL A 375 6.10 -4.09 6.75
CA VAL A 375 5.20 -3.05 6.21
C VAL A 375 4.55 -2.24 7.32
N VAL A 376 4.92 -0.96 7.39
CA VAL A 376 4.22 0.05 8.19
C VAL A 376 3.36 0.89 7.26
N LEU A 377 2.04 0.79 7.40
CA LEU A 377 1.11 1.67 6.71
C LEU A 377 1.07 3.02 7.43
N LEU A 378 1.48 4.09 6.78
CA LEU A 378 1.25 5.43 7.29
C LEU A 378 -0.23 5.77 7.10
N ALA A 379 -0.95 5.91 8.20
CA ALA A 379 -2.30 6.48 8.23
C ALA A 379 -2.27 7.99 7.93
N ILE A 380 -1.79 8.39 6.74
CA ILE A 380 -1.87 9.76 6.25
C ILE A 380 -3.31 10.03 5.76
N LEU A 381 -4.26 10.05 6.71
CA LEU A 381 -5.52 10.71 6.49
C LEU A 381 -5.24 12.20 6.32
N HIS A 382 -5.32 12.69 5.08
CA HIS A 382 -5.45 14.12 4.80
C HIS A 382 -6.81 14.61 5.34
N LEU A 383 -6.86 14.94 6.64
CA LEU A 383 -7.94 15.70 7.26
C LEU A 383 -7.89 17.16 6.77
N SER A 384 -8.15 17.36 5.47
CA SER A 384 -8.05 18.68 4.85
C SER A 384 -8.91 18.86 3.59
N SER A 385 -10.20 18.50 3.63
CA SER A 385 -11.30 19.38 3.16
C SER A 385 -12.70 18.74 3.26
N PRO A 386 -13.78 19.53 3.47
CA PRO A 386 -15.08 18.99 3.86
C PRO A 386 -16.12 19.01 2.74
N THR A 387 -16.29 17.91 2.00
CA THR A 387 -17.55 17.64 1.26
C THR A 387 -17.65 16.17 0.81
N ILE A 388 -18.37 15.35 1.58
CA ILE A 388 -19.04 14.16 1.05
C ILE A 388 -20.55 14.31 1.29
N CYS A 389 -21.32 14.05 0.25
CA CYS A 389 -22.74 14.41 0.18
C CYS A 389 -23.59 13.52 1.10
N LYS A 390 -24.59 14.12 1.77
CA LYS A 390 -25.60 13.40 2.54
C LYS A 390 -26.56 12.65 1.61
N GLN A 391 -26.21 11.42 1.22
CA GLN A 391 -27.15 10.38 0.76
C GLN A 391 -26.43 9.03 0.58
N ASP A 392 -26.32 8.27 1.69
CA ASP A 392 -26.48 6.80 1.76
C ASP A 392 -26.17 6.31 3.20
N GLU A 393 -26.92 6.86 4.16
CA GLU A 393 -26.57 6.91 5.58
C GLU A 393 -27.05 5.71 6.42
N PHE A 394 -27.46 4.59 5.78
CA PHE A 394 -28.22 3.52 6.45
C PHE A 394 -27.65 2.10 6.37
N LEU A 395 -26.63 1.84 5.52
CA LEU A 395 -26.05 0.48 5.37
C LEU A 395 -24.56 0.38 5.70
N LEU A 396 -23.80 1.49 5.79
CA LEU A 396 -22.46 1.48 6.39
C LEU A 396 -22.49 1.55 7.93
N LYS A 397 -23.61 2.01 8.52
CA LYS A 397 -23.63 2.68 9.84
C LYS A 397 -23.90 1.77 11.05
N LEU A 398 -23.72 0.45 10.96
CA LEU A 398 -24.18 -0.47 12.03
C LEU A 398 -23.27 -1.65 12.43
N PHE A 399 -22.11 -1.87 11.79
CA PHE A 399 -21.31 -3.09 12.10
C PHE A 399 -19.78 -3.00 11.95
N VAL A 400 -19.21 -1.94 11.38
CA VAL A 400 -17.76 -1.88 11.09
C VAL A 400 -16.98 -1.00 12.08
N ASP A 401 -17.52 0.16 12.45
CA ASP A 401 -16.75 1.18 13.19
C ASP A 401 -16.47 0.83 14.67
N ASN A 402 -17.31 0.02 15.30
CA ASN A 402 -17.21 -0.23 16.75
C ASN A 402 -16.09 -1.21 17.16
N CYS A 403 -15.66 -2.12 16.28
CA CYS A 403 -14.51 -2.98 16.58
C CYS A 403 -13.19 -2.28 16.20
N GLN A 404 -13.14 -1.60 15.05
CA GLN A 404 -11.87 -1.09 14.51
C GLN A 404 -11.22 0.01 15.35
N ILE A 405 -11.99 0.88 16.02
CA ILE A 405 -11.42 1.91 16.90
C ILE A 405 -10.86 1.28 18.18
N ILE A 406 -11.57 0.30 18.75
CA ILE A 406 -11.12 -0.44 19.94
C ILE A 406 -9.88 -1.29 19.60
N ASP A 407 -9.90 -2.02 18.47
CA ASP A 407 -8.74 -2.80 18.01
C ASP A 407 -7.54 -1.90 17.65
N MET A 408 -7.76 -0.71 17.07
CA MET A 408 -6.66 0.23 16.79
C MET A 408 -6.04 0.78 18.09
N LEU A 409 -6.87 1.11 19.09
CA LEU A 409 -6.40 1.53 20.41
C LEU A 409 -5.67 0.40 21.15
N LEU A 410 -6.06 -0.86 20.97
CA LEU A 410 -5.42 -2.02 21.62
C LEU A 410 -4.14 -2.51 20.90
N ASN A 411 -3.98 -2.24 19.61
CA ASN A 411 -2.90 -2.82 18.78
C ASN A 411 -1.87 -1.80 18.24
N THR A 412 -1.85 -0.54 18.69
CA THR A 412 -0.88 0.46 18.22
C THR A 412 0.45 0.38 18.99
N PRO A 413 1.58 -0.06 18.37
CA PRO A 413 2.81 -0.32 19.10
C PRO A 413 3.79 0.87 18.97
N ARG A 414 3.48 1.99 19.64
CA ARG A 414 4.40 3.08 20.08
C ARG A 414 3.64 4.35 20.49
N HIS A 415 3.10 4.36 21.70
CA HIS A 415 2.93 5.57 22.49
C HIS A 415 3.32 5.24 23.94
N ASN A 416 3.50 6.24 24.81
CA ASN A 416 3.83 6.02 26.23
C ASN A 416 2.62 5.55 27.06
N PHE A 417 1.67 4.87 26.42
CA PHE A 417 0.47 4.33 27.04
C PHE A 417 0.59 2.81 27.07
N PHE A 418 0.25 2.22 28.21
CA PHE A 418 -0.59 1.03 28.39
C PHE A 418 -0.28 0.42 29.75
N SER A 419 -1.25 0.41 30.67
CA SER A 419 -1.41 -0.74 31.58
C SER A 419 -2.72 -0.77 32.36
N LEU A 420 -3.58 -1.69 31.93
CA LEU A 420 -3.99 -2.79 32.78
C LEU A 420 -3.33 -4.07 32.24
N VAL A 421 -2.40 -4.78 32.90
CA VAL A 421 -1.22 -4.34 33.68
C VAL A 421 -0.03 -5.22 33.24
N ARG A 422 1.20 -4.76 33.47
CA ARG A 422 2.47 -5.48 33.26
C ARG A 422 2.65 -6.71 34.18
N ASP A 423 3.17 -7.81 33.63
CA ASP A 423 3.61 -9.01 34.36
C ASP A 423 4.97 -8.76 35.06
N SER A 424 5.03 -9.00 36.38
CA SER A 424 6.20 -8.75 37.23
C SER A 424 7.39 -9.67 36.97
N THR A 425 7.18 -10.80 36.27
CA THR A 425 8.22 -11.79 35.94
C THR A 425 8.93 -11.52 34.62
N GLN A 426 8.46 -10.54 33.83
CA GLN A 426 9.00 -10.24 32.50
C GLN A 426 10.25 -9.35 32.54
N THR A 427 11.39 -9.92 32.12
CA THR A 427 12.64 -9.17 31.87
C THR A 427 12.75 -8.60 30.45
N THR A 428 11.82 -8.96 29.54
CA THR A 428 11.76 -8.51 28.14
C THR A 428 10.31 -8.53 27.63
N PHE A 429 9.93 -7.54 26.80
CA PHE A 429 8.59 -7.45 26.20
C PHE A 429 8.31 -8.56 25.17
N ASP A 430 7.10 -9.15 25.24
CA ASP A 430 6.53 -10.04 24.22
C ASP A 430 5.39 -9.31 23.47
N PRO A 431 5.46 -9.14 22.13
CA PRO A 431 4.48 -8.36 21.38
C PRO A 431 3.13 -9.06 21.11
N PHE A 432 2.91 -10.31 21.52
CA PHE A 432 1.67 -11.05 21.18
C PHE A 432 0.95 -11.68 22.38
N ARG A 433 0.30 -10.88 23.24
CA ARG A 433 -0.77 -11.40 24.12
C ARG A 433 -2.06 -11.60 23.32
N THR A 434 -2.40 -12.85 23.02
CA THR A 434 -3.69 -13.25 22.42
C THR A 434 -4.86 -13.23 23.40
N SER A 435 -4.65 -12.74 24.62
CA SER A 435 -5.67 -12.58 25.67
C SER A 435 -5.26 -11.39 26.54
N PRO A 436 -6.10 -10.36 26.70
CA PRO A 436 -5.81 -9.26 27.62
C PRO A 436 -5.68 -9.81 29.05
N PRO A 437 -4.92 -9.15 29.94
CA PRO A 437 -4.80 -9.59 31.34
C PRO A 437 -6.11 -9.43 32.12
N VAL A 438 -7.08 -8.67 31.59
CA VAL A 438 -8.45 -8.54 32.11
C VAL A 438 -9.41 -8.73 30.95
N ASP A 439 -10.40 -9.63 31.07
CA ASP A 439 -11.48 -9.78 30.09
C ASP A 439 -12.32 -8.48 29.99
N PRO A 440 -12.90 -8.13 28.83
CA PRO A 440 -13.77 -6.97 28.69
C PRO A 440 -14.95 -7.01 29.70
N PHE A 441 -15.05 -5.98 30.52
CA PHE A 441 -15.99 -5.91 31.64
C PHE A 441 -16.84 -4.62 31.58
N ILE A 442 -18.02 -4.67 32.21
CA ILE A 442 -18.87 -3.49 32.44
C ILE A 442 -18.57 -3.02 33.87
N SER A 443 -18.37 -1.72 34.06
CA SER A 443 -18.16 -1.12 35.38
C SER A 443 -18.99 0.13 35.58
N ASP A 444 -19.32 0.41 36.84
CA ASP A 444 -20.07 1.56 37.32
C ASP A 444 -19.21 2.45 38.24
N PHE A 445 -17.89 2.49 38.02
CA PHE A 445 -16.94 3.16 38.92
C PHE A 445 -17.33 4.63 39.19
N GLN A 446 -17.37 4.96 40.49
CA GLN A 446 -17.71 6.28 41.02
C GLN A 446 -16.48 7.02 41.59
N GLY A 447 -15.26 6.46 41.44
CA GLY A 447 -14.01 7.11 41.83
C GLY A 447 -12.82 6.16 42.04
N ARG A 448 -11.65 6.77 42.28
CA ARG A 448 -10.31 6.15 42.39
C ARG A 448 -10.28 4.84 43.18
N GLU A 449 -10.88 4.80 44.37
CA GLU A 449 -10.85 3.62 45.25
C GLU A 449 -11.46 2.37 44.58
N GLN A 450 -12.50 2.52 43.76
CA GLN A 450 -13.14 1.39 43.08
C GLN A 450 -12.30 0.90 41.90
N ILE A 451 -11.63 1.82 41.17
CA ILE A 451 -10.69 1.49 40.10
C ILE A 451 -9.47 0.77 40.69
N CYS A 452 -8.85 1.31 41.74
CA CYS A 452 -7.70 0.69 42.41
C CYS A 452 -8.03 -0.71 42.96
N ASN A 453 -9.21 -0.90 43.57
CA ASN A 453 -9.65 -2.21 44.02
C ASN A 453 -9.93 -3.18 42.86
N PHE A 454 -10.47 -2.69 41.74
CA PHE A 454 -10.68 -3.52 40.54
C PHE A 454 -9.34 -3.99 39.96
N VAL A 455 -8.40 -3.06 39.74
CA VAL A 455 -7.02 -3.33 39.33
C VAL A 455 -6.42 -4.39 40.26
N ALA A 456 -6.48 -4.16 41.58
CA ALA A 456 -5.89 -5.05 42.57
C ALA A 456 -6.54 -6.44 42.69
N THR A 457 -7.66 -6.71 42.01
CA THR A 457 -8.39 -8.00 42.10
C THR A 457 -8.49 -8.77 40.78
N HIS A 458 -8.20 -8.14 39.64
CA HIS A 458 -8.35 -8.74 38.31
C HIS A 458 -7.01 -9.02 37.62
N LEU A 459 -5.90 -8.97 38.36
CA LEU A 459 -4.55 -9.13 37.84
C LEU A 459 -3.81 -10.24 38.60
N ASP A 460 -2.97 -10.99 37.90
CA ASP A 460 -2.27 -12.16 38.44
C ASP A 460 -1.24 -11.81 39.53
N ASP A 461 -0.71 -10.58 39.55
CA ASP A 461 0.21 -10.06 40.57
C ASP A 461 -0.02 -8.53 40.75
N PRO A 462 -0.96 -8.10 41.60
CA PRO A 462 -1.36 -6.70 41.70
C PRO A 462 -0.36 -5.86 42.52
N PRO A 463 -0.09 -4.59 42.14
CA PRO A 463 0.58 -3.66 43.04
C PRO A 463 -0.27 -3.47 44.31
N SER A 464 0.37 -3.21 45.46
CA SER A 464 -0.34 -2.83 46.67
C SER A 464 -1.23 -1.61 46.36
N GLY A 465 -2.41 -1.49 46.96
CA GLY A 465 -3.37 -0.43 46.60
C GLY A 465 -2.91 1.02 46.80
N GLY A 466 -1.70 1.25 47.36
CA GLY A 466 -1.02 2.55 47.42
C GLY A 466 0.07 2.76 46.36
N ASP A 467 0.49 1.73 45.62
CA ASP A 467 1.64 1.73 44.69
C ASP A 467 1.22 1.90 43.21
N LEU A 468 0.02 2.42 42.94
CA LEU A 468 -0.38 2.81 41.59
C LEU A 468 0.19 4.19 41.28
N GLU A 469 1.33 4.19 40.57
CA GLU A 469 2.06 5.40 40.12
C GLU A 469 1.16 6.40 39.37
N ALA A 470 1.55 7.68 39.42
CA ALA A 470 0.88 8.77 38.72
C ALA A 470 0.90 8.52 37.19
N CYS A 471 -0.27 8.23 36.62
CA CYS A 471 -0.42 7.70 35.27
C CYS A 471 -1.73 8.18 34.61
N GLN A 472 -1.77 8.11 33.27
CA GLN A 472 -2.98 8.25 32.49
C GLN A 472 -3.67 6.91 32.25
N TYR A 473 -4.99 6.86 32.44
CA TYR A 473 -5.82 5.68 32.21
C TYR A 473 -6.95 6.03 31.22
N ALA A 474 -7.28 5.10 30.34
CA ALA A 474 -8.43 5.19 29.45
C ALA A 474 -9.47 4.14 29.85
N LEU A 475 -10.70 4.59 30.15
CA LEU A 475 -11.80 3.76 30.61
C LEU A 475 -12.96 3.83 29.60
N LEU A 476 -13.49 2.66 29.24
CA LEU A 476 -14.63 2.51 28.34
C LEU A 476 -15.86 2.06 29.14
N ASP A 477 -17.03 2.62 28.84
CA ASP A 477 -18.29 2.29 29.50
C ASP A 477 -19.46 2.11 28.51
N GLU A 478 -20.67 1.90 29.01
CA GLU A 478 -21.87 1.72 28.17
C GLU A 478 -22.13 2.92 27.24
N ARG A 479 -21.76 4.12 27.67
CA ARG A 479 -21.90 5.35 26.87
C ARG A 479 -20.88 5.40 25.75
N SER A 480 -19.63 4.97 25.97
CA SER A 480 -18.55 5.00 24.98
C SER A 480 -18.95 4.50 23.59
N VAL A 481 -19.75 3.42 23.54
CA VAL A 481 -20.24 2.81 22.30
C VAL A 481 -21.39 3.59 21.65
N MET A 482 -22.17 4.33 22.44
CA MET A 482 -23.41 5.01 22.03
C MET A 482 -23.24 6.49 21.71
N ASP A 483 -22.30 7.18 22.36
CA ASP A 483 -21.98 8.60 22.13
C ASP A 483 -20.56 8.85 21.59
N HIS A 484 -19.83 7.77 21.27
CA HIS A 484 -18.46 7.78 20.72
C HIS A 484 -17.44 8.50 21.63
N THR A 485 -17.48 8.22 22.92
CA THR A 485 -16.60 8.82 23.93
C THR A 485 -15.70 7.84 24.68
N VAL A 486 -14.68 8.35 25.34
CA VAL A 486 -13.84 7.62 26.31
C VAL A 486 -13.69 8.49 27.56
N ILE A 487 -13.62 7.87 28.75
CA ILE A 487 -13.16 8.56 29.94
C ILE A 487 -11.63 8.48 29.96
N LEU A 488 -10.96 9.62 29.87
CA LEU A 488 -9.55 9.74 30.22
C LEU A 488 -9.46 10.13 31.68
N ALA A 489 -8.77 9.34 32.49
CA ALA A 489 -8.42 9.68 33.86
C ALA A 489 -6.92 10.01 33.94
N HIS A 490 -6.55 11.07 34.67
CA HIS A 490 -5.15 11.47 34.85
C HIS A 490 -4.92 12.02 36.27
N SER A 491 -3.83 11.58 36.88
CA SER A 491 -3.26 12.15 38.10
C SER A 491 -2.26 13.24 37.72
N TYR A 492 -2.25 14.35 38.45
CA TYR A 492 -1.33 15.46 38.19
C TYR A 492 -0.82 16.01 39.51
N SER A 493 0.46 15.77 39.79
CA SER A 493 1.16 16.38 40.91
C SER A 493 1.85 17.66 40.45
N THR A 494 1.37 18.82 40.93
CA THR A 494 2.02 20.13 40.73
C THR A 494 3.45 20.20 41.27
N PHE A 495 3.87 19.21 42.07
CA PHE A 495 5.20 19.12 42.66
C PHE A 495 6.11 18.16 41.90
N GLU A 496 5.68 16.95 41.52
CA GLU A 496 6.61 15.96 40.94
C GLU A 496 7.11 16.30 39.53
N MET A 497 6.37 17.12 38.78
CA MET A 497 6.61 17.34 37.34
C MET A 497 7.30 18.67 36.99
N ARG A 498 7.88 19.39 37.96
CA ARG A 498 8.67 20.58 37.64
C ARG A 498 10.01 20.19 37.02
N ASP A 499 10.36 20.80 35.89
CA ASP A 499 11.67 20.57 35.25
C ASP A 499 12.82 21.11 36.10
N ARG A 500 13.53 20.20 36.76
CA ARG A 500 14.70 20.50 37.62
C ARG A 500 15.81 21.25 36.86
N ASP A 501 15.97 21.01 35.56
CA ASP A 501 17.00 21.68 34.75
C ASP A 501 16.67 23.15 34.47
N THR A 502 15.44 23.61 34.79
CA THR A 502 15.03 25.02 34.71
C THR A 502 15.16 25.79 36.04
N MET A 503 15.46 25.10 37.14
CA MET A 503 15.54 25.72 38.48
C MET A 503 16.93 26.26 38.81
N THR A 504 16.99 27.27 39.68
CA THR A 504 18.23 27.59 40.41
C THR A 504 18.51 26.58 41.53
N GLU A 505 19.76 26.51 42.03
CA GLU A 505 20.12 25.58 43.12
C GLU A 505 19.29 25.80 44.40
N ASP A 506 18.95 27.06 44.72
CA ASP A 506 18.10 27.39 45.88
C ASP A 506 16.65 26.92 45.67
N GLU A 507 16.09 27.12 44.47
CA GLU A 507 14.73 26.66 44.10
C GLU A 507 14.64 25.14 44.08
N SER A 508 15.63 24.45 43.50
CA SER A 508 15.70 22.99 43.51
C SER A 508 15.84 22.43 44.92
N SER A 509 16.60 23.09 45.81
CA SER A 509 16.76 22.64 47.20
C SER A 509 15.50 22.87 48.03
N GLN A 510 14.78 23.97 47.80
CA GLN A 510 13.47 24.21 48.42
C GLN A 510 12.43 23.22 47.88
N TRP A 511 12.44 22.93 46.58
CA TRP A 511 11.55 21.97 45.95
C TRP A 511 11.77 20.53 46.44
N ASP A 512 13.03 20.07 46.54
CA ASP A 512 13.36 18.77 47.14
C ASP A 512 12.79 18.66 48.58
N ALA A 513 12.89 19.73 49.38
CA ALA A 513 12.35 19.77 50.75
C ALA A 513 10.81 19.83 50.81
N GLU A 514 10.16 20.55 49.89
CA GLU A 514 8.70 20.60 49.76
C GLU A 514 8.13 19.24 49.31
N CYS A 515 8.85 18.49 48.48
CA CYS A 515 8.51 17.11 48.12
C CYS A 515 8.71 16.15 49.31
N GLU A 516 9.80 16.25 50.08
CA GLU A 516 10.01 15.43 51.28
C GLU A 516 8.98 15.70 52.39
N GLU A 517 8.53 16.95 52.61
CA GLU A 517 7.47 17.25 53.58
C GLU A 517 6.09 16.71 53.18
N ARG A 518 5.87 16.40 51.89
CA ARG A 518 4.56 16.01 51.33
C ARG A 518 4.48 14.59 50.80
N ALA A 519 5.52 13.77 50.97
CA ALA A 519 5.54 12.37 50.53
C ALA A 519 4.40 11.50 51.12
N ASP A 520 3.80 11.93 52.25
CA ASP A 520 2.65 11.29 52.89
C ASP A 520 1.30 12.01 52.62
N GLU A 521 1.27 13.12 51.86
CA GLU A 521 0.02 13.79 51.46
C GLU A 521 -0.66 13.02 50.31
N PRO A 522 -1.99 12.84 50.32
CA PRO A 522 -2.69 12.14 49.25
C PRO A 522 -2.62 12.93 47.94
N ASP A 523 -2.05 12.30 46.92
CA ASP A 523 -1.91 12.79 45.53
C ASP A 523 -3.13 13.60 45.04
N ASP A 524 -2.96 14.93 45.02
CA ASP A 524 -4.04 15.92 45.01
C ASP A 524 -4.51 16.19 43.57
N SER A 525 -5.77 15.81 43.29
CA SER A 525 -6.45 15.88 41.99
C SER A 525 -6.09 14.80 40.95
N TRP A 526 -6.59 13.59 41.19
CA TRP A 526 -7.07 12.76 40.09
C TRP A 526 -8.26 13.46 39.40
N ARG A 527 -8.25 13.49 38.06
CA ARG A 527 -9.35 14.04 37.26
C ARG A 527 -9.74 13.13 36.11
N GLU A 528 -11.00 13.25 35.70
CA GLU A 528 -11.63 12.48 34.64
C GLU A 528 -12.28 13.42 33.62
N TRP A 529 -12.06 13.18 32.33
CA TRP A 529 -12.77 13.85 31.25
C TRP A 529 -13.36 12.80 30.32
N ARG A 530 -14.69 12.84 30.15
CA ARG A 530 -15.32 12.15 29.04
C ARG A 530 -15.15 12.99 27.77
N VAL A 531 -14.37 12.51 26.82
CA VAL A 531 -14.10 13.18 25.54
C VAL A 531 -14.53 12.30 24.38
N ARG A 532 -14.81 12.90 23.22
CA ARG A 532 -14.99 12.12 21.98
C ARG A 532 -13.71 11.39 21.61
N PHE A 533 -13.82 10.21 21.00
CA PHE A 533 -12.65 9.45 20.54
C PHE A 533 -11.70 10.27 19.66
N GLU A 534 -12.25 11.16 18.82
CA GLU A 534 -11.47 12.06 17.94
C GLU A 534 -10.66 13.14 18.71
N GLU A 535 -11.06 13.49 19.92
CA GLU A 535 -10.36 14.47 20.79
C GLU A 535 -9.46 13.78 21.82
N ALA A 536 -9.58 12.46 22.01
CA ALA A 536 -8.91 11.72 23.08
C ALA A 536 -7.38 11.72 22.97
N GLU A 537 -6.82 11.50 21.78
CA GLU A 537 -5.37 11.56 21.54
C GLU A 537 -4.82 12.97 21.83
N SER A 538 -5.57 14.01 21.45
CA SER A 538 -5.16 15.40 21.67
C SER A 538 -5.21 15.77 23.16
N LEU A 539 -6.29 15.42 23.88
CA LEU A 539 -6.37 15.65 25.33
C LEU A 539 -5.27 14.89 26.07
N SER A 540 -5.06 13.62 25.72
CA SER A 540 -3.95 12.82 26.25
C SER A 540 -2.58 13.46 26.00
N THR A 541 -2.35 13.96 24.78
CA THR A 541 -1.13 14.73 24.45
C THR A 541 -0.97 15.96 25.36
N TYR A 542 -2.02 16.76 25.58
CA TYR A 542 -1.94 17.91 26.50
C TYR A 542 -1.70 17.50 27.96
N LEU A 543 -2.27 16.38 28.41
CA LEU A 543 -2.03 15.86 29.76
C LEU A 543 -0.60 15.34 29.93
N CYS A 544 0.03 14.77 28.90
CA CYS A 544 1.40 14.24 28.97
C CYS A 544 2.52 15.26 28.68
N PHE A 545 2.26 16.32 27.91
CA PHE A 545 3.25 17.35 27.57
C PHE A 545 3.13 18.64 28.41
N GLU A 546 2.22 18.65 29.39
CA GLU A 546 2.16 19.56 30.54
C GLU A 546 2.51 21.03 30.25
N CYS A 547 1.70 21.67 29.42
CA CYS A 547 1.81 23.10 29.11
C CYS A 547 0.83 23.93 29.97
N ASP A 548 0.85 25.27 29.81
CA ASP A 548 -0.05 26.19 30.54
C ASP A 548 -1.55 25.83 30.38
N PHE A 549 -1.92 25.17 29.27
CA PHE A 549 -3.28 24.66 29.05
C PHE A 549 -3.63 23.49 29.98
N THR A 550 -2.66 22.65 30.34
CA THR A 550 -2.85 21.51 31.25
C THR A 550 -3.30 21.97 32.62
N VAL A 551 -2.71 23.05 33.15
CA VAL A 551 -3.14 23.68 34.42
C VAL A 551 -4.62 24.11 34.37
N LYS A 552 -5.13 24.52 33.21
CA LYS A 552 -6.56 24.87 33.03
C LYS A 552 -7.48 23.66 33.00
N LEU A 553 -7.02 22.53 32.44
CA LEU A 553 -7.75 21.26 32.48
C LEU A 553 -7.97 20.77 33.93
N TYR A 554 -7.15 21.24 34.88
CA TYR A 554 -7.28 20.97 36.31
C TYR A 554 -8.16 21.98 37.10
N ASN A 555 -8.88 22.88 36.42
CA ASN A 555 -9.81 23.83 37.04
C ASN A 555 -11.29 23.42 36.80
N ASP A 556 -12.06 23.21 37.88
CA ASP A 556 -13.45 22.74 37.80
C ASP A 556 -14.38 23.69 37.04
N ASP A 557 -14.29 25.00 37.28
CA ASP A 557 -15.14 26.00 36.61
C ASP A 557 -14.86 26.04 35.10
N PHE A 558 -13.59 25.90 34.70
CA PHE A 558 -13.17 25.83 33.31
C PHE A 558 -13.65 24.54 32.63
N VAL A 559 -13.44 23.38 33.24
CA VAL A 559 -13.93 22.09 32.70
C VAL A 559 -15.45 22.09 32.60
N ALA A 560 -16.16 22.61 33.60
CA ALA A 560 -17.62 22.73 33.57
C ALA A 560 -18.11 23.69 32.48
N ALA A 561 -17.41 24.79 32.20
CA ALA A 561 -17.76 25.74 31.14
C ALA A 561 -17.63 25.15 29.71
N HIS A 562 -16.74 24.17 29.53
CA HIS A 562 -16.51 23.49 28.24
C HIS A 562 -17.06 22.06 28.18
N THR A 563 -17.87 21.64 29.17
CA THR A 563 -18.57 20.35 29.16
C THR A 563 -20.01 20.54 28.70
N ASP A 564 -20.48 19.70 27.78
CA ASP A 564 -21.84 19.80 27.23
C ASP A 564 -22.94 19.26 28.18
N ASP A 565 -24.21 19.39 27.78
CA ASP A 565 -25.37 18.95 28.55
C ASP A 565 -25.45 17.42 28.75
N LYS A 566 -24.58 16.66 28.08
CA LYS A 566 -24.41 15.21 28.24
C LYS A 566 -23.19 14.86 29.08
N GLY A 567 -22.43 15.83 29.58
CA GLY A 567 -21.21 15.57 30.33
C GLY A 567 -20.02 15.19 29.44
N ILE A 568 -19.97 15.63 28.18
CA ILE A 568 -18.84 15.42 27.27
C ILE A 568 -18.02 16.72 27.20
N PHE A 569 -16.76 16.65 27.60
CA PHE A 569 -15.80 17.75 27.53
C PHE A 569 -15.41 18.04 26.08
N GLN A 570 -15.47 19.31 25.69
CA GLN A 570 -15.27 19.78 24.32
C GLN A 570 -13.86 20.38 24.20
N LEU A 571 -12.85 19.54 23.94
CA LEU A 571 -11.44 19.95 23.93
C LEU A 571 -11.18 21.12 22.97
N ASP A 572 -11.72 21.06 21.75
CA ASP A 572 -11.56 22.12 20.76
C ASP A 572 -12.30 23.43 21.13
N SER A 573 -13.23 23.39 22.09
CA SER A 573 -13.86 24.60 22.65
C SER A 573 -12.95 25.21 23.71
N ALA A 574 -12.51 24.39 24.66
CA ALA A 574 -11.61 24.79 25.75
C ALA A 574 -10.29 25.36 25.25
N ARG A 575 -9.68 24.72 24.23
CA ARG A 575 -8.42 25.16 23.64
C ARG A 575 -8.52 26.56 23.02
N ARG A 576 -9.61 26.85 22.29
CA ARG A 576 -9.80 28.16 21.66
C ARG A 576 -10.03 29.27 22.69
N ASP A 577 -10.83 29.03 23.73
CA ASP A 577 -11.02 30.01 24.82
C ASP A 577 -9.71 30.29 25.58
N PHE A 578 -8.88 29.26 25.76
CA PHE A 578 -7.54 29.41 26.31
C PHE A 578 -6.59 30.20 25.39
N GLU A 579 -6.53 29.87 24.10
CA GLU A 579 -5.73 30.59 23.10
C GLU A 579 -6.17 32.07 22.97
N ASP A 580 -7.48 32.36 22.97
CA ASP A 580 -8.05 33.71 22.89
C ASP A 580 -7.88 34.53 24.20
N THR A 581 -7.64 33.88 25.35
CA THR A 581 -7.35 34.57 26.63
C THR A 581 -5.87 34.68 26.97
N ALA A 582 -4.99 34.03 26.20
CA ALA A 582 -3.53 34.13 26.30
C ALA A 582 -2.91 35.21 25.38
N ALA A 583 -3.71 35.85 24.52
CA ALA A 583 -3.32 36.87 23.55
C ALA A 583 -3.67 38.31 23.99
#